data_AF-A0A966D433-F1
#
_entry.id   AF-A0A966D433-F1
#
_cell.length_a   1.000
_cell.length_b   1.000
_cell.length_c   1.000
_cell.angle_alpha   90.00
_cell.angle_beta   90.00
_cell.angle_gamma   90.00
#
_symmetry.space_group_name_H-M   'P 1'
#
loop_
_entity.id
_entity.type
_entity.pdbx_description
1 polymer ?
#
loop_
_entity_poly.entity_id
_entity_poly.type
_entity_poly.pdbx_seq_one_letter_code
_entity_poly.pdbx_strand_id
1 'polypeptide(L)'
;DYTLTDIPDDVAYFHAQFRRVNPLPYKSVYTILDGVEGRGQYVGTYMAWGVNNSGWWGEGEIKFYLDDDDEYPTICGTGTEDYFCGSYNFENQKTHQYETFTTPYAGMPQVLRPDGLYRSQMRFGLYRWHVTDPIRFRERLRVTIQALGWRQDGRYLPMQDDIASVAFWYQTLPHAPFPALPSRDELEII
;
A
#
# COMPACT_ATOMS: atom_id res chain seq x y z
N ASP A 1 19.83 8.74 -16.42
CA ASP A 1 20.13 9.96 -17.19
C ASP A 1 19.47 11.14 -16.46
N TYR A 2 20.06 12.33 -16.49
CA TYR A 2 19.49 13.56 -15.91
C TYR A 2 19.74 14.74 -16.84
N THR A 3 18.84 15.72 -16.85
CA THR A 3 18.97 16.93 -17.68
C THR A 3 19.42 18.10 -16.81
N LEU A 4 20.51 18.77 -17.19
CA LEU A 4 20.92 20.03 -16.57
C LEU A 4 20.08 21.18 -17.16
N THR A 5 19.27 21.84 -16.33
CA THR A 5 18.38 22.91 -16.74
C THR A 5 18.00 23.80 -15.55
N ASP A 6 17.49 24.99 -15.83
CA ASP A 6 16.89 25.84 -14.82
C ASP A 6 15.56 25.23 -14.37
N ILE A 7 15.33 25.18 -13.06
CA ILE A 7 14.15 24.57 -12.46
C ILE A 7 13.22 25.67 -11.96
N PRO A 8 11.91 25.63 -12.26
CA PRO A 8 10.94 26.58 -11.72
C PRO A 8 10.89 26.55 -10.18
N ASP A 9 10.72 27.71 -9.56
CA ASP A 9 10.65 27.84 -8.10
C ASP A 9 9.48 27.06 -7.47
N ASP A 10 8.42 26.79 -8.25
CA ASP A 10 7.21 26.10 -7.80
C ASP A 10 7.16 24.61 -8.17
N VAL A 11 8.29 24.04 -8.62
CA VAL A 11 8.37 22.61 -8.95
C VAL A 11 8.13 21.74 -7.71
N ALA A 12 7.51 20.59 -7.92
CA ALA A 12 7.40 19.57 -6.91
C ALA A 12 8.60 18.59 -6.98
N TYR A 13 9.06 18.14 -5.82
CA TYR A 13 10.16 17.19 -5.69
C TYR A 13 9.62 15.79 -5.44
N PHE A 14 10.33 14.78 -5.95
CA PHE A 14 9.98 13.38 -5.72
C PHE A 14 10.31 12.97 -4.29
N HIS A 15 9.39 12.26 -3.66
CA HIS A 15 9.53 11.71 -2.32
C HIS A 15 9.13 10.23 -2.32
N ALA A 16 9.82 9.44 -1.50
CA ALA A 16 9.50 8.05 -1.24
C ALA A 16 9.64 7.77 0.25
N GLN A 17 8.66 7.10 0.85
CA GLN A 17 8.67 6.77 2.27
C GLN A 17 8.32 5.30 2.47
N PHE A 18 9.21 4.58 3.15
CA PHE A 18 8.99 3.20 3.56
C PHE A 18 8.29 3.14 4.91
N ARG A 19 7.40 2.15 5.06
CA ARG A 19 6.83 1.76 6.35
C ARG A 19 6.65 0.24 6.38
N ARG A 20 6.73 -0.32 7.58
CA ARG A 20 6.36 -1.70 7.91
C ARG A 20 5.72 -1.75 9.27
N VAL A 21 4.69 -2.58 9.43
CA VAL A 21 4.11 -2.93 10.71
C VAL A 21 3.98 -4.45 10.75
N ASN A 22 4.63 -5.09 11.72
CA ASN A 22 4.64 -6.54 11.87
C ASN A 22 4.62 -6.95 13.36
N PRO A 23 3.53 -7.57 13.85
CA PRO A 23 2.21 -7.69 13.20
C PRO A 23 1.45 -6.35 13.25
N LEU A 24 0.51 -6.14 12.32
CA LEU A 24 -0.48 -5.08 12.47
C LEU A 24 -1.27 -5.27 13.78
N PRO A 25 -1.43 -4.23 14.62
CA PRO A 25 -2.25 -4.34 15.82
C PRO A 25 -3.72 -4.65 15.49
N TYR A 26 -4.33 -5.48 16.34
CA TYR A 26 -5.71 -5.94 16.12
C TYR A 26 -6.69 -4.76 16.01
N LYS A 27 -7.55 -4.79 14.97
CA LYS A 27 -8.52 -3.72 14.65
C LYS A 27 -7.90 -2.35 14.39
N SER A 28 -6.62 -2.27 14.05
CA SER A 28 -5.99 -1.06 13.54
C SER A 28 -5.98 -1.05 12.01
N VAL A 29 -5.87 0.15 11.43
CA VAL A 29 -5.58 0.34 10.00
C VAL A 29 -4.07 0.40 9.79
N TYR A 30 -3.61 -0.06 8.63
CA TYR A 30 -2.24 0.18 8.22
C TYR A 30 -2.16 1.55 7.55
N THR A 31 -1.34 2.45 8.10
CA THR A 31 -1.11 3.76 7.47
C THR A 31 -0.05 3.57 6.39
N ILE A 32 -0.32 3.90 5.14
CA ILE A 32 0.67 3.85 4.06
C ILE A 32 1.54 5.12 4.10
N LEU A 33 0.90 6.28 4.29
CA LEU A 33 1.55 7.60 4.30
C LEU A 33 0.74 8.56 5.18
N ASP A 34 1.41 9.40 5.95
CA ASP A 34 0.84 10.49 6.74
C ASP A 34 1.88 11.59 6.98
N GLY A 35 1.48 12.68 7.64
CA GLY A 35 2.36 13.81 7.95
C GLY A 35 2.83 14.59 6.73
N VAL A 36 2.19 14.39 5.57
CA VAL A 36 2.45 15.16 4.35
C VAL A 36 1.73 16.50 4.45
N GLU A 37 2.51 17.57 4.35
CA GLU A 37 2.02 18.94 4.29
C GLU A 37 2.59 19.64 3.06
N GLY A 38 1.77 20.48 2.41
CA GLY A 38 2.10 21.20 1.19
C GLY A 38 1.27 20.75 -0.02
N ARG A 39 1.57 21.33 -1.20
CA ARG A 39 0.86 21.05 -2.45
C ARG A 39 1.58 19.94 -3.21
N GLY A 40 0.83 18.95 -3.69
CA GLY A 40 1.45 17.81 -4.35
C GLY A 40 0.49 16.84 -5.01
N GLN A 41 1.06 15.69 -5.38
CA GLN A 41 0.31 14.58 -5.95
C GLN A 41 0.95 13.25 -5.56
N TYR A 42 0.12 12.33 -5.08
CA TYR A 42 0.48 10.94 -4.84
C TYR A 42 0.48 10.18 -6.16
N VAL A 43 1.58 9.47 -6.44
CA VAL A 43 1.84 8.82 -7.73
C VAL A 43 1.96 7.31 -7.63
N GLY A 44 1.87 6.72 -6.44
CA GLY A 44 1.72 5.28 -6.31
C GLY A 44 2.22 4.69 -5.01
N THR A 45 2.06 3.38 -4.90
CA THR A 45 2.58 2.56 -3.81
C THR A 45 3.01 1.20 -4.32
N TYR A 46 4.11 0.70 -3.77
CA TYR A 46 4.41 -0.72 -3.74
C TYR A 46 4.08 -1.26 -2.34
N MET A 47 3.43 -2.41 -2.28
CA MET A 47 3.00 -3.04 -1.03
C MET A 47 3.46 -4.49 -0.97
N ALA A 48 4.03 -4.87 0.17
CA ALA A 48 4.34 -6.25 0.52
C ALA A 48 3.41 -6.70 1.64
N TRP A 49 2.80 -7.88 1.46
CA TRP A 49 1.80 -8.40 2.39
C TRP A 49 2.14 -9.84 2.77
N GLY A 50 2.52 -10.08 4.02
CA GLY A 50 2.70 -11.40 4.61
C GLY A 50 1.49 -11.79 5.45
N VAL A 51 0.76 -12.80 5.00
CA VAL A 51 -0.51 -13.21 5.63
C VAL A 51 -0.22 -14.12 6.81
N ASN A 52 -0.76 -13.79 7.99
CA ASN A 52 -0.59 -14.55 9.23
C ASN A 52 -1.82 -15.42 9.58
N ASN A 53 -2.90 -15.32 8.80
CA ASN A 53 -4.13 -16.10 8.98
C ASN A 53 -4.42 -17.00 7.77
N SER A 54 -5.41 -17.90 7.90
CA SER A 54 -5.97 -18.64 6.78
C SER A 54 -7.22 -17.94 6.23
N GLY A 55 -7.46 -18.07 4.92
CA GLY A 55 -8.59 -17.47 4.22
C GLY A 55 -8.21 -16.27 3.37
N TRP A 56 -9.22 -15.62 2.78
CA TRP A 56 -9.03 -14.42 1.98
C TRP A 56 -8.68 -13.22 2.88
N TRP A 57 -7.71 -12.42 2.46
CA TRP A 57 -7.06 -11.36 3.25
C TRP A 57 -7.25 -9.94 2.70
N GLY A 58 -7.85 -9.80 1.51
CA GLY A 58 -7.83 -8.56 0.74
C GLY A 58 -9.13 -7.77 0.70
N GLU A 59 -10.07 -7.95 1.62
CA GLU A 59 -11.33 -7.16 1.66
C GLU A 59 -11.12 -5.71 2.14
N GLY A 60 -9.92 -5.37 2.60
CA GLY A 60 -9.67 -4.07 3.21
C GLY A 60 -9.64 -2.92 2.22
N GLU A 61 -10.34 -1.83 2.54
CA GLU A 61 -10.40 -0.64 1.69
C GLU A 61 -9.15 0.22 1.87
N ILE A 62 -8.57 0.69 0.75
CA ILE A 62 -7.67 1.84 0.77
C ILE A 62 -8.50 3.13 0.94
N LYS A 63 -7.95 4.11 1.66
CA LYS A 63 -8.57 5.40 1.91
C LYS A 63 -7.55 6.52 1.73
N PHE A 64 -7.94 7.57 1.01
CA PHE A 64 -7.18 8.81 0.88
C PHE A 64 -7.95 9.95 1.53
N TYR A 65 -7.30 10.57 2.50
CA TYR A 65 -7.77 11.77 3.19
C TYR A 65 -6.98 12.94 2.61
N LEU A 66 -7.68 13.89 1.99
CA LEU A 66 -7.10 15.03 1.30
C LEU A 66 -7.40 16.30 2.09
N ASP A 67 -6.40 17.16 2.21
CA ASP A 67 -6.55 18.53 2.74
C ASP A 67 -7.17 18.58 4.15
N ASP A 68 -8.43 18.98 4.29
CA ASP A 68 -9.14 19.13 5.57
C ASP A 68 -9.88 17.87 6.04
N ASP A 69 -9.85 16.77 5.28
CA ASP A 69 -10.42 15.47 5.68
C ASP A 69 -9.89 14.98 7.04
N ASP A 70 -10.80 14.54 7.92
CA ASP A 70 -10.49 13.99 9.24
C ASP A 70 -10.99 12.55 9.44
N GLU A 71 -12.27 12.35 9.72
CA GLU A 71 -12.92 11.06 9.95
C GLU A 71 -13.26 10.38 8.62
N TYR A 72 -13.68 11.15 7.62
CA TYR A 72 -14.16 10.65 6.35
C TYR A 72 -13.15 10.95 5.23
N PRO A 73 -12.73 9.94 4.45
CA PRO A 73 -11.85 10.15 3.31
C PRO A 73 -12.61 10.67 2.09
N THR A 74 -11.99 11.55 1.30
CA THR A 74 -12.47 11.94 -0.02
C THR A 74 -12.52 10.75 -0.99
N ILE A 75 -11.55 9.82 -0.90
CA ILE A 75 -11.50 8.62 -1.74
C ILE A 75 -11.51 7.38 -0.86
N CYS A 76 -12.51 6.52 -1.06
CA CYS A 76 -12.63 5.21 -0.43
C CYS A 76 -12.67 4.12 -1.51
N GLY A 77 -11.77 3.14 -1.41
CA GLY A 77 -11.79 1.94 -2.24
C GLY A 77 -12.81 0.92 -1.73
N THR A 78 -12.85 -0.24 -2.38
CA THR A 78 -13.81 -1.33 -2.09
C THR A 78 -13.14 -2.62 -1.60
N GLY A 79 -11.86 -2.78 -1.88
CA GLY A 79 -11.05 -3.93 -1.53
C GLY A 79 -9.58 -3.68 -1.85
N THR A 80 -8.70 -4.46 -1.25
CA THR A 80 -7.26 -4.38 -1.50
C THR A 80 -6.96 -4.91 -2.90
N GLU A 81 -7.59 -6.00 -3.31
CA GLU A 81 -7.49 -6.50 -4.68
C GLU A 81 -8.00 -5.48 -5.70
N ASP A 82 -9.12 -4.84 -5.39
CA ASP A 82 -9.74 -3.87 -6.27
C ASP A 82 -8.82 -2.65 -6.45
N TYR A 83 -8.19 -2.18 -5.37
CA TYR A 83 -7.22 -1.09 -5.48
C TYR A 83 -6.05 -1.44 -6.39
N PHE A 84 -5.55 -2.68 -6.34
CA PHE A 84 -4.47 -3.14 -7.20
C PHE A 84 -4.94 -3.64 -8.57
N CYS A 85 -6.18 -3.35 -8.98
CA CYS A 85 -6.76 -3.74 -10.26
C CYS A 85 -6.85 -5.27 -10.47
N GLY A 86 -6.97 -6.01 -9.37
CA GLY A 86 -7.41 -7.40 -9.36
C GLY A 86 -8.93 -7.53 -9.30
N SER A 87 -9.39 -8.75 -9.08
CA SER A 87 -10.78 -9.09 -8.71
C SER A 87 -10.82 -10.54 -8.25
N TYR A 88 -11.93 -10.97 -7.62
CA TYR A 88 -12.17 -12.37 -7.24
C TYR A 88 -10.95 -13.01 -6.56
N ASN A 89 -10.43 -12.34 -5.52
CA ASN A 89 -9.32 -12.83 -4.70
C ASN A 89 -7.98 -13.03 -5.45
N PHE A 90 -7.83 -12.46 -6.65
CA PHE A 90 -6.75 -12.77 -7.60
C PHE A 90 -6.68 -14.26 -8.00
N GLU A 91 -7.79 -14.99 -7.87
CA GLU A 91 -7.85 -16.42 -8.13
C GLU A 91 -8.04 -16.70 -9.63
N ASN A 92 -7.19 -17.58 -10.18
CA ASN A 92 -7.49 -18.21 -11.44
C ASN A 92 -8.60 -19.25 -11.25
N GLN A 93 -9.78 -18.99 -11.85
CA GLN A 93 -10.96 -19.85 -11.70
C GLN A 93 -10.80 -21.28 -12.24
N LYS A 94 -9.76 -21.58 -13.04
CA LYS A 94 -9.53 -22.93 -13.58
C LYS A 94 -8.56 -23.73 -12.71
N THR A 95 -7.50 -23.09 -12.23
CA THR A 95 -6.45 -23.76 -11.45
C THR A 95 -6.70 -23.67 -9.95
N HIS A 96 -7.60 -22.78 -9.51
CA HIS A 96 -7.86 -22.47 -8.11
C HIS A 96 -6.58 -22.06 -7.36
N GLN A 97 -5.79 -21.20 -8.00
CA GLN A 97 -4.53 -20.67 -7.49
C GLN A 97 -4.46 -19.17 -7.74
N TYR A 98 -3.72 -18.44 -6.90
CA TYR A 98 -3.37 -17.05 -7.19
C TYR A 98 -2.70 -16.90 -8.57
N GLU A 99 -3.18 -15.93 -9.34
CA GLU A 99 -2.67 -15.57 -10.66
C GLU A 99 -1.90 -14.25 -10.60
N THR A 100 -0.61 -14.32 -10.91
CA THR A 100 0.22 -13.12 -11.02
C THR A 100 -0.11 -12.38 -12.31
N PHE A 101 -0.07 -11.05 -12.26
CA PHE A 101 -0.17 -10.21 -13.45
C PHE A 101 0.70 -8.95 -13.31
N THR A 102 1.06 -8.38 -14.45
CA THR A 102 1.91 -7.19 -14.57
C THR A 102 1.36 -6.32 -15.69
N THR A 103 1.12 -5.04 -15.41
CA THR A 103 0.78 -4.01 -16.39
C THR A 103 1.67 -2.78 -16.18
N PRO A 104 1.69 -1.78 -17.07
CA PRO A 104 2.46 -0.57 -16.85
C PRO A 104 2.12 0.18 -15.54
N TYR A 105 0.90 0.06 -15.02
CA TYR A 105 0.41 0.87 -13.89
C TYR A 105 -0.04 0.08 -12.67
N ALA A 106 -0.28 -1.23 -12.78
CA ALA A 106 -0.64 -2.06 -11.64
C ALA A 106 -0.20 -3.51 -11.82
N GLY A 107 -0.05 -4.25 -10.72
CA GLY A 107 0.29 -5.66 -10.78
C GLY A 107 0.36 -6.34 -9.42
N MET A 108 0.25 -7.67 -9.46
CA MET A 108 0.65 -8.57 -8.37
C MET A 108 1.73 -9.53 -8.90
N PRO A 109 2.96 -9.04 -9.14
CA PRO A 109 4.01 -9.84 -9.77
C PRO A 109 4.60 -10.91 -8.84
N GLN A 110 4.40 -10.79 -7.52
CA GLN A 110 5.03 -11.67 -6.54
C GLN A 110 3.96 -12.41 -5.72
N VAL A 111 3.98 -13.73 -5.84
CA VAL A 111 3.20 -14.67 -5.04
C VAL A 111 4.19 -15.69 -4.48
N LEU A 112 4.66 -15.46 -3.26
CA LEU A 112 5.62 -16.32 -2.57
C LEU A 112 4.85 -17.37 -1.77
N ARG A 113 4.91 -18.60 -2.26
CA ARG A 113 4.17 -19.72 -1.70
C ARG A 113 4.96 -20.39 -0.58
N PRO A 114 4.28 -20.90 0.46
CA PRO A 114 4.93 -21.72 1.45
C PRO A 114 5.60 -22.96 0.84
N ASP A 115 6.74 -23.37 1.40
CA ASP A 115 7.44 -24.61 1.04
C ASP A 115 7.03 -25.82 1.91
N GLY A 116 6.20 -25.59 2.91
CA GLY A 116 5.75 -26.61 3.86
C GLY A 116 6.77 -26.95 4.96
N LEU A 117 7.88 -26.22 5.04
CA LEU A 117 8.92 -26.40 6.06
C LEU A 117 9.27 -25.04 6.71
N TYR A 118 10.34 -24.38 6.28
CA TYR A 118 10.85 -23.16 6.92
C TYR A 118 10.25 -21.90 6.31
N ARG A 119 9.79 -21.94 5.05
CA ARG A 119 9.03 -20.86 4.44
C ARG A 119 7.56 -21.20 4.62
N SER A 120 7.05 -20.99 5.82
CA SER A 120 5.68 -21.38 6.18
C SER A 120 4.61 -20.37 5.72
N GLN A 121 5.00 -19.12 5.48
CA GLN A 121 4.06 -18.02 5.24
C GLN A 121 3.83 -17.69 3.77
N MET A 122 2.58 -17.37 3.45
CA MET A 122 2.18 -16.84 2.15
C MET A 122 2.49 -15.34 2.10
N ARG A 123 3.21 -14.89 1.06
CA ARG A 123 3.56 -13.47 0.90
C ARG A 123 3.28 -12.95 -0.50
N PHE A 124 2.88 -11.70 -0.59
CA PHE A 124 2.51 -11.04 -1.84
C PHE A 124 3.29 -9.75 -2.02
N GLY A 125 3.56 -9.40 -3.27
CA GLY A 125 4.05 -8.08 -3.67
C GLY A 125 3.11 -7.50 -4.72
N LEU A 126 2.63 -6.28 -4.47
CA LEU A 126 1.63 -5.57 -5.26
C LEU A 126 2.13 -4.17 -5.57
N TYR A 127 1.75 -3.61 -6.72
CA TYR A 127 2.01 -2.21 -7.01
C TYR A 127 0.85 -1.55 -7.73
N ARG A 128 0.70 -0.24 -7.51
CA ARG A 128 -0.14 0.66 -8.31
C ARG A 128 0.55 2.01 -8.48
N TRP A 129 0.59 2.49 -9.72
CA TRP A 129 1.17 3.75 -10.15
C TRP A 129 0.06 4.67 -10.68
N HIS A 130 -0.17 5.77 -9.98
CA HIS A 130 -1.10 6.82 -10.36
C HIS A 130 -0.44 7.84 -11.30
N VAL A 131 0.02 7.37 -12.47
CA VAL A 131 0.70 8.22 -13.46
C VAL A 131 -0.31 9.00 -14.28
N THR A 132 -1.31 8.32 -14.85
CA THR A 132 -2.37 8.95 -15.65
C THR A 132 -3.55 9.42 -14.80
N ASP A 133 -3.63 8.96 -13.55
CA ASP A 133 -4.68 9.25 -12.55
C ASP A 133 -4.10 9.73 -11.20
N PRO A 134 -3.21 10.74 -11.17
CA PRO A 134 -2.56 11.19 -9.93
C PRO A 134 -3.58 11.74 -8.92
N ILE A 135 -3.39 11.39 -7.66
CA ILE A 135 -4.24 11.85 -6.54
C ILE A 135 -3.62 13.14 -6.00
N ARG A 136 -4.24 14.28 -6.30
CA ARG A 136 -3.73 15.61 -5.96
C ARG A 136 -4.25 16.08 -4.62
N PHE A 137 -3.39 16.81 -3.90
CA PHE A 137 -3.71 17.46 -2.63
C PHE A 137 -3.12 18.87 -2.61
N ARG A 138 -3.75 19.79 -1.88
CA ARG A 138 -3.35 21.20 -1.78
C ARG A 138 -2.59 21.50 -0.50
N GLU A 139 -2.99 20.87 0.60
CA GLU A 139 -2.51 21.17 1.94
C GLU A 139 -1.97 19.94 2.65
N ARG A 140 -2.70 18.81 2.62
CA ARG A 140 -2.33 17.61 3.38
C ARG A 140 -2.72 16.32 2.67
N LEU A 141 -1.99 15.25 2.96
CA LEU A 141 -2.31 13.91 2.49
C LEU A 141 -2.11 12.89 3.61
N ARG A 142 -3.12 12.03 3.81
CA ARG A 142 -3.00 10.78 4.57
C ARG A 142 -3.58 9.64 3.75
N VAL A 143 -2.88 8.52 3.71
CA VAL A 143 -3.28 7.31 3.00
C VAL A 143 -3.23 6.12 3.96
N THR A 144 -4.32 5.38 4.03
CA THR A 144 -4.43 4.18 4.88
C THR A 144 -5.01 3.03 4.09
N ILE A 145 -4.74 1.79 4.49
CA ILE A 145 -5.44 0.60 4.01
C ILE A 145 -5.90 -0.21 5.21
N GLN A 146 -7.11 -0.74 5.15
CA GLN A 146 -7.58 -1.69 6.14
C GLN A 146 -6.96 -3.06 5.88
N ALA A 147 -6.73 -3.84 6.93
CA ALA A 147 -6.36 -5.25 6.80
C ALA A 147 -7.56 -6.09 7.24
N LEU A 148 -8.40 -6.45 6.27
CA LEU A 148 -9.63 -7.19 6.49
C LEU A 148 -9.66 -8.44 5.60
N GLY A 149 -9.96 -9.57 6.21
CA GLY A 149 -10.24 -10.82 5.53
C GLY A 149 -11.63 -11.34 5.83
N TRP A 150 -11.91 -12.58 5.41
CA TRP A 150 -13.13 -13.31 5.76
C TRP A 150 -12.90 -14.26 6.94
N ARG A 151 -13.86 -14.30 7.87
CA ARG A 151 -14.01 -15.39 8.84
C ARG A 151 -15.38 -16.06 8.67
N GLN A 152 -15.61 -17.10 9.47
CA GLN A 152 -16.86 -17.85 9.52
C GLN A 152 -18.10 -16.93 9.56
N ASP A 153 -19.16 -17.41 8.92
CA ASP A 153 -20.49 -16.77 8.85
C ASP A 153 -20.52 -15.47 8.04
N GLY A 154 -19.61 -15.31 7.07
CA GLY A 154 -19.60 -14.13 6.18
C GLY A 154 -19.25 -12.82 6.91
N ARG A 155 -18.44 -12.90 7.96
CA ARG A 155 -18.04 -11.73 8.76
C ARG A 155 -16.63 -11.30 8.42
N TYR A 156 -16.37 -10.01 8.57
CA TYR A 156 -15.02 -9.48 8.44
C TYR A 156 -14.11 -9.95 9.59
N LEU A 157 -12.87 -10.25 9.23
CA LEU A 157 -11.77 -10.58 10.12
C LEU A 157 -10.75 -9.43 10.10
N PRO A 158 -10.62 -8.65 11.19
CA PRO A 158 -9.47 -7.77 11.36
C PRO A 158 -8.18 -8.58 11.43
N MET A 159 -7.28 -8.33 10.49
CA MET A 159 -6.05 -9.10 10.33
C MET A 159 -4.93 -8.55 11.21
N GLN A 160 -3.92 -9.39 11.47
CA GLN A 160 -2.69 -9.04 12.20
C GLN A 160 -1.48 -9.45 11.36
N ASP A 161 -1.48 -9.04 10.10
CA ASP A 161 -0.53 -9.44 9.08
C ASP A 161 0.78 -8.64 9.16
N ASP A 162 1.82 -9.11 8.47
CA ASP A 162 3.08 -8.39 8.23
C ASP A 162 2.93 -7.52 6.98
N ILE A 163 2.70 -6.23 7.15
CA ILE A 163 2.40 -5.31 6.04
C ILE A 163 3.53 -4.29 5.93
N ALA A 164 4.08 -4.14 4.72
CA ALA A 164 5.03 -3.10 4.39
C ALA A 164 4.64 -2.38 3.10
N SER A 165 5.06 -1.13 2.97
CA SER A 165 4.82 -0.33 1.77
C SER A 165 5.91 0.69 1.53
N VAL A 166 6.08 1.09 0.28
CA VAL A 166 6.72 2.35 -0.08
C VAL A 166 5.69 3.21 -0.79
N ALA A 167 5.43 4.39 -0.22
CA ALA A 167 4.61 5.42 -0.84
C ALA A 167 5.46 6.33 -1.72
N PHE A 168 4.94 6.74 -2.87
CA PHE A 168 5.62 7.60 -3.83
C PHE A 168 4.76 8.80 -4.15
N TRP A 169 5.30 10.01 -4.02
CA TRP A 169 4.57 11.24 -4.31
C TRP A 169 5.51 12.36 -4.73
N TYR A 170 4.93 13.43 -5.26
CA TYR A 170 5.60 14.70 -5.48
C TYR A 170 4.98 15.77 -4.59
N GLN A 171 5.78 16.63 -3.98
CA GLN A 171 5.28 17.82 -3.28
C GLN A 171 6.25 19.00 -3.37
N THR A 172 5.73 20.22 -3.17
CA THR A 172 6.53 21.42 -2.97
C THR A 172 7.29 21.37 -1.65
N LEU A 173 8.39 22.12 -1.55
CA LEU A 173 9.16 22.28 -0.32
C LEU A 173 8.60 23.43 0.55
N PRO A 174 8.82 23.40 1.89
CA PRO A 174 9.47 22.32 2.65
C PRO A 174 8.59 21.07 2.76
N HIS A 175 9.21 19.94 3.15
CA HIS A 175 8.50 18.72 3.53
C HIS A 175 8.77 18.38 4.99
N ALA A 176 7.87 17.64 5.62
CA ALA A 176 8.07 17.12 6.97
C ALA A 176 9.27 16.16 7.01
N PRO A 177 10.05 16.11 8.11
CA PRO A 177 11.16 15.17 8.24
C PRO A 177 10.64 13.73 8.13
N PHE A 178 11.39 12.86 7.46
CA PHE A 178 11.02 11.46 7.36
C PHE A 178 11.20 10.73 8.69
N PRO A 179 10.35 9.73 8.98
CA PRO A 179 10.59 8.83 10.08
C PRO A 179 11.91 8.07 9.87
N ALA A 180 12.55 7.68 10.97
CA ALA A 180 13.73 6.82 10.89
C ALA A 180 13.35 5.47 10.24
N LEU A 181 14.23 4.95 9.39
CA LEU A 181 14.08 3.59 8.89
C LEU A 181 14.24 2.59 10.04
N PRO A 182 13.49 1.48 10.02
CA PRO A 182 13.73 0.39 10.96
C PRO A 182 15.15 -0.16 10.84
N SER A 183 15.63 -0.74 11.93
CA SER A 183 16.91 -1.45 11.96
C SER A 183 16.92 -2.64 11.01
N ARG A 184 18.12 -3.14 10.68
CA ARG A 184 18.27 -4.32 9.82
C ARG A 184 17.47 -5.52 10.31
N ASP A 185 17.46 -5.76 11.62
CA ASP A 185 16.82 -6.92 12.21
C ASP A 185 15.28 -6.73 12.26
N GLU A 186 14.79 -5.50 12.41
CA GLU A 186 13.36 -5.19 12.25
C GLU A 186 12.87 -5.29 10.79
N LEU A 187 13.80 -5.18 9.82
CA LEU A 187 13.54 -5.40 8.39
C LEU A 187 13.68 -6.86 7.98
N GLU A 188 14.18 -7.73 8.86
CA GLU A 188 14.35 -9.14 8.56
C GLU A 188 12.98 -9.81 8.31
N ILE A 189 12.97 -10.74 7.35
CA ILE A 189 11.83 -11.60 7.06
C ILE A 189 12.13 -12.96 7.69
N ILE A 190 11.46 -13.22 8.82
CA ILE A 190 11.56 -14.46 9.60
C ILE A 190 10.31 -15.32 9.35
#